data_AF-R7XEM6-F1
#
_entry.id   AF-R7XEM6-F1
#
_cell.length_a   1.000
_cell.length_b   1.000
_cell.length_c   1.000
_cell.angle_alpha   90.00
_cell.angle_beta   90.00
_cell.angle_gamma   90.00
#
_symmetry.space_group_name_H-M   'P 1'
#
loop_
_entity.id
_entity.type
_entity.pdbx_description
1 polymer ?
#
loop_
_entity_poly.entity_id
_entity_poly.type
_entity_poly.pdbx_seq_one_letter_code
_entity_poly.pdbx_strand_id
1 'polypeptide(L)' 'MSNKRIALVLNLSVDTVKWNLRQIYAKLNVSRRYDAILVARSALQRPG' A
#
# COMPACT_ATOMS: atom_id res chain seq x y z
N MET A 1 -3.19 -7.70 -5.19
CA MET A 1 -1.81 -8.17 -5.40
C MET A 1 -1.21 -8.63 -4.06
N SER A 2 -0.52 -9.77 -4.01
CA SER A 2 0.13 -10.30 -2.80
C SER A 2 1.50 -9.66 -2.54
N ASN A 3 2.00 -9.71 -1.30
CA ASN A 3 3.33 -9.15 -0.97
C ASN A 3 4.47 -9.84 -1.74
N LYS A 4 4.35 -11.15 -2.01
CA LYS A 4 5.30 -11.89 -2.86
C LYS A 4 5.33 -11.33 -4.29
N ARG A 5 4.16 -11.03 -4.86
CA ARG A 5 4.09 -10.45 -6.21
C ARG A 5 4.64 -9.03 -6.26
N ILE A 6 4.38 -8.21 -5.23
CA ILE A 6 4.95 -6.87 -5.11
C ILE A 6 6.47 -6.93 -5.00
N ALA A 7 6.99 -7.82 -4.15
CA ALA A 7 8.42 -8.03 -3.96
C ALA A 7 9.11 -8.39 -5.29
N LEU A 8 8.52 -9.32 -6.05
CA LEU A 8 9.03 -9.73 -7.36
C LEU A 8 9.00 -8.59 -8.40
N VAL A 9 7.89 -7.84 -8.49
CA VAL A 9 7.75 -6.75 -9.46
C VAL A 9 8.68 -5.57 -9.15
N LEU A 10 8.92 -5.29 -7.86
CA LEU A 10 9.74 -4.16 -7.42
C LEU A 10 11.20 -4.53 -7.15
N ASN A 11 11.59 -5.81 -7.34
CA ASN A 11 12.91 -6.34 -6.95
C ASN A 11 13.29 -6.02 -5.48
N LEU A 12 12.35 -6.24 -4.56
CA LEU A 12 12.50 -6.01 -3.13
C LEU A 12 12.35 -7.31 -2.35
N SER A 13 12.84 -7.33 -1.11
CA SER A 13 12.52 -8.42 -0.19
C SER A 13 11.05 -8.35 0.25
N VAL A 14 10.45 -9.51 0.59
CA VAL A 14 9.08 -9.56 1.12
C VAL A 14 8.96 -8.77 2.43
N ASP A 15 9.99 -8.75 3.26
CA ASP A 15 9.98 -8.02 4.53
C ASP A 15 10.09 -6.51 4.34
N THR A 16 10.85 -6.05 3.33
CA THR A 16 10.85 -4.64 2.89
C THR A 16 9.46 -4.23 2.43
N VAL A 17 8.76 -5.07 1.66
CA VAL A 17 7.36 -4.81 1.25
C VAL A 17 6.43 -4.72 2.46
N LYS A 18 6.53 -5.64 3.42
CA LYS A 18 5.72 -5.59 4.66
C LYS A 18 5.99 -4.29 5.44
N TRP A 19 7.25 -3.89 5.56
CA TRP A 19 7.63 -2.65 6.25
C TRP A 19 7.05 -1.44 5.55
N ASN A 20 7.20 -1.33 4.23
CA ASN A 20 6.63 -0.24 3.44
C ASN A 20 5.10 -0.18 3.56
N LEU A 21 4.41 -1.32 3.52
CA LEU A 21 2.95 -1.35 3.70
C LEU A 21 2.54 -0.85 5.09
N ARG A 22 3.27 -1.21 6.17
CA ARG A 22 2.99 -0.66 7.51
C ARG A 22 3.17 0.86 7.54
N GLN A 23 4.24 1.39 6.93
CA GLN A 23 4.48 2.84 6.88
C GLN A 23 3.40 3.56 6.08
N ILE A 24 2.96 3.01 4.95
CA ILE A 24 1.87 3.57 4.15
C ILE A 24 0.57 3.57 4.96
N TYR A 25 0.23 2.47 5.61
CA TYR A 25 -0.98 2.38 6.44
C TYR A 25 -0.98 3.40 7.58
N ALA A 26 0.17 3.57 8.24
CA ALA A 26 0.34 4.60 9.28
C ALA A 26 0.14 6.02 8.72
N LYS A 27 0.73 6.34 7.56
CA LYS A 27 0.56 7.65 6.90
C LYS A 27 -0.87 7.93 6.46
N LEU A 28 -1.62 6.89 6.09
CA LEU A 28 -3.02 7.00 5.71
C LEU A 28 -3.98 6.88 6.90
N ASN A 29 -3.46 6.69 8.12
CA ASN A 29 -4.24 6.42 9.33
C ASN A 29 -5.26 5.28 9.18
N VAL A 30 -4.84 4.17 8.56
CA VAL A 30 -5.65 2.96 8.37
C VAL A 30 -4.93 1.73 8.91
N SER A 31 -5.69 0.68 9.23
CA SER A 31 -5.13 -0.60 9.70
C SER A 31 -5.25 -1.74 8.69
N ARG A 32 -6.14 -1.62 7.70
CA ARG A 32 -6.42 -2.67 6.72
C ARG A 32 -6.01 -2.26 5.32
N ARG A 33 -5.59 -3.28 4.55
CA ARG A 33 -5.25 -3.13 3.14
C ARG A 33 -6.41 -2.58 2.30
N TYR A 34 -7.63 -3.00 2.63
CA TYR A 34 -8.82 -2.56 1.91
C TYR A 34 -9.08 -1.06 2.11
N ASP A 35 -8.97 -0.57 3.34
CA ASP A 35 -9.16 0.85 3.67
C ASP A 35 -8.13 1.73 2.95
N ALA A 36 -6.87 1.28 2.88
CA ALA A 36 -5.82 1.96 2.11
C ALA A 36 -6.16 2.08 0.61
N ILE A 37 -6.83 1.07 0.04
CA ILE A 37 -7.28 1.09 -1.37
C ILE A 37 -8.41 2.11 -1.54
N LEU A 38 -9.36 2.19 -0.60
CA LEU A 38 -10.44 3.17 -0.64
C LEU A 38 -9.91 4.61 -0.59
N VAL A 39 -8.95 4.88 0.31
CA VAL A 39 -8.29 6.19 0.40
C VAL A 39 -7.54 6.53 -0.89
N ALA A 40 -6.80 5.58 -1.45
CA ALA A 40 -6.09 5.80 -2.72
C ALA A 40 -7.07 6.07 -3.88
N ARG A 41 -8.20 5.36 -3.94
CA ARG A 41 -9.24 5.57 -4.97
C ARG A 41 -9.88 6.95 -4.86
N SER A 42 -10.23 7.39 -3.66
CA SER A 42 -10.83 8.72 -3.47
C SER A 42 -9.84 9.85 -3.78
N ALA A 43 -8.55 9.65 -3.50
CA ALA A 43 -7.50 10.60 -3.87
C ALA A 43 -7.36 10.76 -5.39
N LEU A 44 -7.48 9.67 -6.15
CA LEU A 44 -7.42 9.69 -7.62
C LEU A 44 -8.64 10.35 -8.28
N GLN A 45 -9.77 10.45 -7.56
CA GLN A 45 -11.02 11.02 -8.07
C GLN A 45 -11.14 12.53 -7.80
N ARG A 46 -10.23 13.13 -7.05
CA ARG A 46 -10.20 14.58 -6.87
C ARG A 46 -9.54 15.21 -8.11
N PRO A 47 -10.28 15.94 -8.97
CA PRO A 47 -9.63 16.84 -9.91
C PRO A 47 -8.96 17.93 -9.07
N GLY A 48 -7.65 18.10 -9.27
CA GLY A 48 -6.90 19.24 -8.73
C GLY A 48 -7.29 20.54 -9.41
#